data_AF-A0A0S7XB45-F1
#
_entry.id   AF-A0A0S7XB45-F1
#
_cell.length_a   1.000
_cell.length_b   1.000
_cell.length_c   1.000
_cell.angle_alpha   90.00
_cell.angle_beta   90.00
_cell.angle_gamma   90.00
#
_symmetry.space_group_name_H-M   'P 1'
#
loop_
_entity.id
_entity.type
_entity.pdbx_description
1 polymer ?
#
loop_
_entity_poly.entity_id
_entity_poly.type
_entity_poly.pdbx_seq_one_letter_code
_entity_poly.pdbx_strand_id
1 'polypeptide(L)' 'MENSRGENNGAFPNKYELAVIAAREARRLNDILRHSSEEAGQKVTLSAIERVNKGQVKHTYEVEERRRE' A
#
# COMPACT_ATOMS: atom_id res chain seq x y z
N MET A 1 -11.30 9.94 29.73
CA MET A 1 -9.85 10.07 29.53
C MET A 1 -9.50 9.26 28.31
N GLU A 2 -9.15 9.99 27.25
CA GLU A 2 -8.86 9.49 25.91
C GLU A 2 -7.69 8.51 25.91
N ASN A 3 -7.76 7.51 25.05
CA ASN A 3 -6.55 6.94 24.47
C ASN A 3 -6.77 6.86 22.97
N SER A 4 -6.57 8.02 22.36
CA SER A 4 -6.54 8.27 20.94
C SER A 4 -5.54 7.29 20.32
N ARG A 5 -6.06 6.24 19.67
CA ARG A 5 -5.28 5.40 18.78
C ARG A 5 -4.58 6.37 17.83
N GLY A 6 -3.25 6.46 17.92
CA GLY A 6 -2.47 7.26 17.02
C GLY A 6 -2.81 6.85 15.60
N GLU A 7 -3.61 7.69 14.93
CA GLU A 7 -3.82 7.63 13.50
C GLU A 7 -2.45 7.94 12.91
N ASN A 8 -1.68 6.89 12.62
CA ASN A 8 -0.56 6.98 11.70
C ASN A 8 -1.15 7.38 10.35
N ASN A 9 -1.32 8.67 10.15
CA ASN A 9 -1.45 9.27 8.83
C ASN A 9 -0.14 8.94 8.12
N GLY A 10 -0.13 7.78 7.44
CA GLY A 10 0.91 7.36 6.52
C GLY A 10 0.94 8.32 5.34
N ALA A 11 1.38 9.54 5.59
CA ALA A 11 1.57 10.55 4.58
C ALA A 11 2.79 10.11 3.76
N PHE A 12 2.54 9.31 2.73
CA PHE A 12 3.53 9.09 1.68
C PHE A 12 3.95 10.48 1.18
N PRO A 13 5.23 10.85 1.30
CA PRO A 13 5.68 12.20 0.99
C PRO A 13 5.49 12.55 -0.49
N ASN A 14 5.28 11.54 -1.35
CA ASN A 14 5.13 11.68 -2.79
C ASN A 14 3.93 10.90 -3.34
N LYS A 15 2.99 11.61 -3.99
CA LYS A 15 1.82 11.03 -4.67
C LYS A 15 2.18 10.00 -5.76
N TYR A 16 3.33 10.17 -6.41
CA TYR A 16 3.80 9.23 -7.44
C TYR A 16 4.30 7.93 -6.83
N GLU A 17 4.98 8.02 -5.69
CA GLU A 17 5.43 6.86 -4.94
C GLU A 17 4.24 6.03 -4.44
N LEU A 18 3.21 6.71 -3.92
CA LEU A 18 1.94 6.08 -3.56
C LEU A 18 1.33 5.32 -4.74
N ALA A 19 1.29 5.93 -5.94
CA ALA A 19 0.77 5.27 -7.14
C ALA A 19 1.58 4.02 -7.51
N VAL A 20 2.91 4.07 -7.39
CA VAL A 20 3.79 2.91 -7.65
C VAL A 20 3.53 1.79 -6.64
N ILE A 21 3.46 2.11 -5.36
CA ILE A 21 3.23 1.12 -4.29
C ILE A 21 1.83 0.52 -4.43
N ALA A 22 0.80 1.34 -4.65
CA ALA A 22 -0.56 0.89 -4.86
C ALA A 22 -0.68 -0.01 -6.10
N ALA A 23 0.02 0.30 -7.20
CA ALA A 23 0.04 -0.55 -8.39
C ALA A 23 0.69 -1.92 -8.13
N ARG A 24 1.80 -1.96 -7.37
CA ARG A 24 2.46 -3.22 -6.98
C ARG A 24 1.56 -4.06 -6.08
N GLU A 25 0.92 -3.42 -5.10
CA GLU A 25 -0.02 -4.10 -4.22
C GLU A 25 -1.25 -4.61 -4.98
N ALA A 26 -1.78 -3.84 -5.93
CA ALA A 26 -2.92 -4.28 -6.75
C ALA A 26 -2.59 -5.53 -7.58
N ARG A 27 -1.37 -5.63 -8.12
CA ARG A 27 -0.91 -6.85 -8.83
C ARG A 27 -0.84 -8.04 -7.88
N ARG A 28 -0.24 -7.86 -6.70
CA ARG A 28 -0.17 -8.89 -5.65
C ARG A 28 -1.56 -9.39 -5.26
N LEU A 29 -2.52 -8.48 -5.06
CA LEU A 29 -3.91 -8.84 -4.75
C LEU A 29 -4.57 -9.59 -5.90
N ASN A 30 -4.35 -9.17 -7.15
CA ASN A 30 -4.89 -9.84 -8.33
C ASN A 30 -4.35 -11.26 -8.47
N ASP A 31 -3.04 -11.46 -8.25
CA ASP A 31 -2.41 -12.77 -8.30
C ASP A 31 -2.99 -13.70 -7.23
N ILE A 32 -3.19 -13.20 -6.00
CA ILE A 32 -3.85 -13.97 -4.93
C ILE A 32 -5.27 -14.36 -5.34
N LEU A 33 -6.05 -13.42 -5.87
CA LEU A 33 -7.43 -13.65 -6.31
C LEU A 33 -7.52 -14.64 -7.47
N ARG A 34 -6.57 -14.62 -8.40
CA ARG A 34 -6.51 -15.60 -9.51
C ARG A 34 -6.27 -17.02 -9.02
N HIS A 35 -5.58 -17.16 -7.89
CA HIS A 35 -5.27 -18.44 -7.27
C HIS A 35 -6.27 -18.84 -6.18
N SER A 36 -7.19 -17.93 -5.80
CA SER A 36 -8.31 -18.25 -4.93
C SER A 36 -9.56 -18.58 -5.75
N SER A 37 -10.46 -19.36 -5.19
CA SER A 37 -11.83 -19.51 -5.73
C SER A 37 -12.75 -18.37 -5.29
N GLU A 38 -12.19 -17.27 -4.77
CA GLU A 38 -12.93 -16.16 -4.20
C GLU A 38 -13.00 -15.00 -5.18
N GLU A 39 -14.18 -14.40 -5.31
CA GLU A 39 -14.33 -13.18 -6.09
C GLU A 39 -13.86 -11.95 -5.30
N ALA A 40 -13.30 -10.98 -6.01
CA ALA A 40 -12.91 -9.72 -5.40
C ALA A 40 -14.16 -8.92 -5.01
N GLY A 41 -14.41 -8.73 -3.71
CA GLY A 41 -15.55 -7.93 -3.23
C GLY A 41 -15.53 -6.46 -3.68
N GLN A 42 -14.38 -5.95 -4.10
CA GLN A 42 -14.23 -4.65 -4.79
C GLN A 42 -13.05 -4.68 -5.77
N LYS A 43 -12.92 -3.63 -6.59
CA LYS A 43 -11.79 -3.51 -7.52
C LYS A 43 -10.46 -3.57 -6.76
N VAL A 44 -9.56 -4.46 -7.18
CA VAL A 44 -8.24 -4.67 -6.56
C VAL A 44 -7.43 -3.38 -6.41
N THR A 45 -7.54 -2.47 -7.37
CA THR A 45 -6.87 -1.17 -7.33
C THR A 45 -7.38 -0.30 -6.18
N LEU A 46 -8.69 -0.32 -5.90
CA LEU A 46 -9.27 0.44 -4.79
C LEU A 46 -8.82 -0.14 -3.45
N SER A 47 -8.90 -1.47 -3.29
CA SER A 47 -8.35 -2.17 -2.12
C SER A 47 -6.87 -1.85 -1.88
N ALA A 48 -6.07 -1.80 -2.94
CA ALA A 48 -4.65 -1.49 -2.84
C ALA A 48 -4.41 -0.06 -2.36
N ILE A 49 -5.10 0.93 -2.92
CA ILE A 49 -4.99 2.34 -2.49
C ILE A 49 -5.38 2.48 -1.02
N GLU A 50 -6.48 1.85 -0.59
CA GLU A 50 -6.92 1.89 0.81
C GLU A 50 -5.89 1.26 1.76
N ARG A 51 -5.34 0.09 1.39
CA ARG A 51 -4.32 -0.58 2.18
C ARG A 51 -3.05 0.25 2.30
N VAL A 52 -2.64 0.90 1.21
CA VAL A 52 -1.49 1.81 1.21
C VAL A 52 -1.76 3.00 2.14
N ASN A 53 -2.89 3.69 1.99
CA ASN A 53 -3.27 4.82 2.83
C ASN A 53 -3.37 4.46 4.32
N LYS A 54 -3.79 3.23 4.64
CA LYS A 54 -3.87 2.70 6.01
C LYS A 54 -2.51 2.21 6.56
N GLY A 55 -1.42 2.32 5.80
CA GLY A 55 -0.09 1.80 6.19
C GLY A 55 -0.02 0.27 6.30
N GLN A 56 -0.94 -0.44 5.64
CA GLN A 56 -1.06 -1.91 5.69
C GLN A 56 -0.20 -2.63 4.65
N VAL A 57 0.52 -1.87 3.83
CA VAL A 57 1.44 -2.39 2.81
C VAL A 57 2.86 -2.15 3.31
N LYS A 58 3.62 -3.23 3.50
CA LYS A 58 5.05 -3.14 3.81
C LYS A 58 5.77 -2.66 2.56
N HIS A 59 6.15 -1.39 2.54
CA HIS A 59 7.08 -0.85 1.57
C HIS A 59 8.36 -0.46 2.32
N THR A 60 9.48 -1.04 1.94
CA THR A 60 10.79 -0.51 2.28
C THR A 60 11.20 0.35 1.10
N TYR A 61 11.09 1.67 1.23
CA TYR A 61 11.97 2.54 0.46
C TYR A 61 13.31 2.48 1.20
N GLU A 62 14.24 1.63 0.76
CA GLU A 62 15.64 1.87 1.05
C GLU A 62 16.00 3.17 0.32
N VAL A 63 15.85 4.31 1.01
CA VAL A 63 16.30 5.63 0.54
C VAL A 63 17.85 5.72 0.61
N GLU A 64 18.54 4.66 1.00
CA GLU A 64 19.96 4.71 1.38
C GLU A 64 20.99 4.51 0.25
N GLU A 65 20.61 4.24 -1.01
CA GLU A 65 21.61 3.94 -2.06
C GLU A 65 21.58 4.84 -3.30
N ARG A 66 21.14 6.11 -3.17
CA ARG A 66 21.28 7.08 -4.28
C ARG A 66 21.85 8.45 -3.91
N ARG A 67 22.62 8.51 -2.81
CA ARG A 67 23.39 9.70 -2.40
C ARG A 67 24.90 9.45 -2.27
N ARG A 68 25.42 8.30 -2.74
CA ARG A 68 26.85 7.98 -2.70
C ARG A 68 27.36 7.38 -4.00
N GLU A 69 27.16 8.06 -5.13
CA GLU A 69 28.04 7.94 -6.31
C GLU A 69 28.19 9.30 -6.99
#